data_AF-A0AAD9TDJ2-F1
#
_entry.id   AF-A0AAD9TDJ2-F1
#
_cell.length_a   1.000
_cell.length_b   1.000
_cell.length_c   1.000
_cell.angle_alpha   90.00
_cell.angle_beta   90.00
_cell.angle_gamma   90.00
#
_symmetry.space_group_name_H-M   'P 1'
#
loop_
_entity.id
_entity.type
_entity.pdbx_description
1 polymer ?
#
loop_
_entity_poly.entity_id
_entity_poly.type
_entity_poly.pdbx_seq_one_letter_code
_entity_poly.pdbx_strand_id
1 'polypeptide(L)'
;MNNVSHKKQKDLLKEGDFWGEELINWVHNEPSSSKVPNLERTVQALTKVEAFVLMSGDLKHIYDQKSGVIKSFIRRRIMISKRNERLL
;
A
#
# COMPACT_ATOMS: atom_id res chain seq x y z
N MET A 1 -21.26 -22.82 25.03
CA MET A 1 -20.35 -23.33 23.98
C MET A 1 -20.63 -22.54 22.72
N ASN A 2 -19.68 -21.74 22.24
CA ASN A 2 -19.53 -21.22 20.86
C ASN A 2 -18.29 -20.33 20.83
N ASN A 3 -17.12 -20.98 20.88
CA ASN A 3 -15.85 -20.31 20.59
C ASN A 3 -15.74 -20.28 19.06
N VAL A 4 -16.30 -19.23 18.44
CA VAL A 4 -15.97 -18.91 17.05
C VAL A 4 -14.53 -18.42 17.10
N SER A 5 -13.61 -19.34 16.87
CA SER A 5 -12.22 -19.02 16.60
C SER A 5 -12.23 -18.02 15.44
N HIS A 6 -11.95 -16.75 15.74
CA HIS A 6 -11.56 -15.77 14.74
C HIS A 6 -10.24 -16.29 14.15
N LYS A 7 -10.36 -17.20 13.20
CA LYS A 7 -9.28 -17.70 12.38
C LYS A 7 -8.75 -16.47 11.67
N LYS A 8 -7.70 -15.86 12.22
CA LYS A 8 -6.92 -14.80 11.57
C LYS A 8 -6.55 -15.37 10.22
N GLN A 9 -7.28 -14.94 9.19
CA GLN A 9 -7.08 -15.38 7.82
C GLN A 9 -5.61 -15.08 7.54
N LYS A 10 -4.81 -16.12 7.28
CA LYS A 10 -3.47 -15.88 6.74
C LYS A 10 -3.74 -15.23 5.40
N ASP A 11 -3.47 -13.93 5.28
CA ASP A 11 -3.67 -13.14 4.08
C ASP A 11 -2.74 -13.70 2.99
N LEU A 12 -3.23 -14.73 2.30
CA LEU A 12 -2.54 -15.36 1.18
C LEU A 12 -2.68 -14.44 -0.01
N LEU A 13 -1.55 -13.90 -0.46
CA LEU A 13 -1.50 -13.15 -1.71
C LEU A 13 -1.70 -14.10 -2.89
N LYS A 14 -2.52 -13.67 -3.83
CA LYS A 14 -2.81 -14.34 -5.10
C LYS A 14 -2.22 -13.54 -6.25
N GLU A 15 -2.28 -14.10 -7.45
CA GLU A 15 -1.89 -13.40 -8.67
C GLU A 15 -2.63 -12.06 -8.80
N GLY A 16 -1.88 -10.99 -9.09
CA GLY A 16 -2.41 -9.63 -9.19
C GLY A 16 -2.47 -8.86 -7.88
N ASP A 17 -2.30 -9.52 -6.73
CA ASP A 17 -2.16 -8.81 -5.45
C ASP A 17 -0.79 -8.14 -5.34
N PHE A 18 -0.74 -7.07 -4.57
CA PHE A 18 0.49 -6.35 -4.25
C PHE A 18 0.72 -6.35 -2.74
N TRP A 19 1.96 -6.07 -2.35
CA TRP A 19 2.38 -5.99 -0.95
C TRP A 19 3.17 -4.70 -0.71
N GLY A 20 3.11 -4.19 0.53
CA GLY A 20 3.91 -3.04 0.94
C GLY A 20 3.18 -1.70 0.74
N GLU A 21 1.85 -1.68 0.88
CA GLU A 21 1.02 -0.47 0.87
C GLU A 21 1.50 0.60 1.88
N GLU A 22 2.14 0.15 2.96
CA GLU A 22 2.78 0.99 3.98
C GLU A 22 3.85 1.92 3.37
N LEU A 23 4.57 1.47 2.34
CA LEU A 23 5.57 2.29 1.63
C LEU A 23 4.91 3.39 0.78
N ILE A 24 3.73 3.12 0.21
CA ILE A 24 2.95 4.12 -0.53
C ILE A 24 2.49 5.24 0.41
N ASN A 25 2.02 4.86 1.60
CA ASN A 25 1.62 5.83 2.63
C ASN A 25 2.81 6.66 3.12
N TRP A 26 3.99 6.04 3.27
CA TRP A 26 5.21 6.75 3.65
C TRP A 26 5.61 7.83 2.64
N VAL A 27 5.71 7.50 1.34
CA VAL A 27 6.05 8.51 0.33
C VAL A 27 4.99 9.60 0.22
N HIS A 28 3.73 9.28 0.53
CA HIS A 28 2.63 10.25 0.52
C HIS A 28 2.67 11.23 1.69
N ASN A 29 2.80 10.72 2.92
CA ASN A 29 2.68 11.49 4.16
C ASN A 29 4.00 12.17 4.55
N GLU A 30 5.13 11.55 4.25
CA GLU A 30 6.47 12.03 4.62
C GLU A 30 7.39 12.17 3.39
N PRO A 31 7.04 13.04 2.43
CA PRO A 31 7.79 13.18 1.18
C PRO A 31 9.22 13.71 1.39
N SER A 32 9.56 14.31 2.53
CA SER A 32 10.94 14.73 2.85
C SER A 32 11.73 13.71 3.68
N SER A 33 11.08 12.66 4.21
CA SER A 33 11.74 11.68 5.07
C SER A 33 12.64 10.77 4.24
N SER A 34 13.90 10.61 4.67
CA SER A 34 14.84 9.63 4.12
C SER A 34 14.76 8.29 4.84
N LYS A 35 14.04 8.23 5.98
CA LYS A 35 13.92 7.03 6.80
C LYS A 35 12.76 6.17 6.29
N VAL A 36 13.08 5.02 5.73
CA VAL A 36 12.10 4.01 5.31
C VAL A 36 11.42 3.43 6.56
N PRO A 37 10.08 3.27 6.56
CA PRO A 37 9.38 2.67 7.68
C PRO A 37 9.78 1.21 7.86
N ASN A 38 9.76 0.74 9.10
CA ASN A 38 9.87 -0.68 9.38
C ASN A 38 8.54 -1.34 9.02
N LEU A 39 8.57 -2.34 8.14
CA LEU A 39 7.39 -3.15 7.85
C LEU A 39 7.14 -4.11 9.03
N GLU A 40 5.94 -4.06 9.61
CA GLU A 40 5.56 -4.93 10.73
C GLU A 40 5.18 -6.35 10.29
N ARG A 41 4.96 -6.53 8.98
CA ARG A 41 4.56 -7.79 8.38
C ARG A 41 5.57 -8.23 7.32
N THR A 42 5.83 -9.53 7.28
CA THR A 42 6.67 -10.18 6.29
C THR A 42 5.84 -11.12 5.44
N VAL A 43 6.18 -11.22 4.15
CA VAL A 43 5.61 -12.21 3.23
C VAL A 43 6.68 -13.22 2.89
N GLN A 44 6.28 -14.48 2.83
CA GLN A 44 7.14 -15.58 2.42
C GLN A 44 6.50 -16.29 1.22
N ALA A 45 7.30 -16.56 0.19
CA ALA A 45 6.86 -17.37 -0.93
C ALA A 45 6.71 -18.84 -0.49
N LEU A 46 5.50 -19.38 -0.63
CA LEU A 46 5.22 -20.80 -0.36
C LEU A 46 5.51 -21.71 -1.56
N THR A 47 5.59 -21.11 -2.75
CA THR A 47 5.87 -21.75 -4.04
C THR A 47 6.82 -20.87 -4.85
N LYS A 48 7.24 -21.32 -6.03
CA LYS A 48 7.92 -20.43 -6.98
C LYS A 48 6.94 -19.33 -7.42
N VAL A 49 7.33 -18.08 -7.24
CA VAL A 49 6.55 -16.89 -7.60
C VAL A 49 7.40 -16.00 -8.48
N GLU A 50 6.79 -15.43 -9.52
CA GLU A 50 7.34 -14.32 -10.29
C GLU A 50 6.57 -13.06 -9.88
N ALA A 51 7.29 -12.01 -9.50
CA ALA A 51 6.70 -10.76 -9.05
C ALA A 51 7.55 -9.59 -9.51
N PHE A 52 6.90 -8.45 -9.75
CA PHE A 52 7.58 -7.19 -9.96
C PHE A 52 7.92 -6.58 -8.60
N VAL A 53 9.15 -6.09 -8.47
CA VAL A 53 9.64 -5.43 -7.25
C VAL A 53 9.92 -3.97 -7.57
N LEU A 54 9.51 -3.09 -6.66
CA LEU A 54 9.85 -1.68 -6.69
C LEU A 54 10.59 -1.32 -5.40
N MET A 55 11.82 -0.85 -5.51
CA MET A 55 12.60 -0.46 -4.33
C MET A 55 12.02 0.81 -3.71
N SER A 56 12.12 0.95 -2.39
CA SER A 56 11.63 2.13 -1.67
C SER A 56 12.27 3.44 -2.17
N GLY A 57 13.56 3.40 -2.54
CA GLY A 57 14.25 4.53 -3.15
C GLY A 57 13.68 4.92 -4.51
N ASP A 58 13.39 3.95 -5.38
CA ASP A 58 12.80 4.19 -6.70
C ASP A 58 11.36 4.70 -6.58
N LEU A 59 10.57 4.12 -5.67
CA LEU A 59 9.22 4.60 -5.36
C LEU A 59 9.25 6.06 -4.90
N LYS A 60 10.20 6.42 -4.03
CA LYS A 60 10.37 7.79 -3.55
C LYS A 60 10.75 8.73 -4.70
N HIS A 61 11.70 8.32 -5.53
CA HIS A 61 12.15 9.09 -6.68
C HIS A 61 11.02 9.33 -7.70
N ILE A 62 10.27 8.29 -8.06
CA ILE A 62 9.10 8.39 -8.95
C ILE A 62 8.05 9.32 -8.32
N TYR A 63 7.79 9.17 -7.03
CA TYR A 63 6.83 10.01 -6.33
C TYR A 63 7.27 11.47 -6.34
N ASP A 64 8.56 11.79 -6.19
CA ASP A 64 9.07 13.16 -6.21
C ASP A 64 9.11 13.75 -7.63
N GLN A 65 9.59 12.99 -8.63
CA GLN A 65 9.67 13.41 -10.03
C GLN A 65 8.30 13.62 -10.67
N LYS A 66 7.34 12.72 -10.38
CA LYS A 66 5.98 12.74 -10.94
C LYS A 66 4.96 13.25 -9.93
N SER A 67 5.43 13.92 -8.87
CA SER A 67 4.63 14.24 -7.69
C SER A 67 3.38 15.05 -8.02
N GLY A 68 3.47 16.01 -8.94
CA GLY A 68 2.32 16.82 -9.35
C GLY A 68 1.17 15.99 -9.94
N VAL A 69 1.48 15.02 -10.81
CA VAL A 69 0.50 14.17 -11.47
C VAL A 69 -0.07 13.14 -10.49
N ILE A 70 0.80 12.41 -9.78
CA ILE A 70 0.40 11.37 -8.83
C ILE A 70 -0.40 11.97 -7.66
N LYS A 71 0.06 13.09 -7.07
CA LYS A 71 -0.68 13.79 -6.00
C LYS A 71 -2.05 14.25 -6.47
N SER A 72 -2.17 14.70 -7.73
CA SER A 72 -3.46 15.13 -8.30
C SER A 72 -4.44 13.96 -8.44
N PHE A 73 -3.96 12.78 -8.87
CA PHE A 73 -4.77 11.57 -8.95
C PHE A 73 -5.25 11.09 -7.57
N ILE A 74 -4.35 11.04 -6.58
CA ILE A 74 -4.69 10.62 -5.20
C ILE A 74 -5.71 11.60 -4.58
N ARG A 75 -5.47 12.91 -4.65
CA ARG A 75 -6.40 13.93 -4.13
C ARG A 75 -7.79 13.83 -4.75
N ARG A 76 -7.86 13.59 -6.06
CA ARG A 76 -9.14 13.40 -6.77
C ARG A 76 -9.89 12.18 -6.24
N ARG A 77 -9.19 11.06 -6.03
CA ARG A 77 -9.79 9.81 -5.54
C ARG A 77 -10.32 9.95 -4.11
N ILE A 78 -9.60 10.63 -3.22
CA ILE A 78 -10.05 10.93 -1.85
C ILE A 78 -11.31 11.81 -1.87
N MET A 79 -11.37 12.84 -2.71
CA MET A 79 -12.56 13.70 -2.82
C MET A 79 -13.79 12.94 -3.33
N ILE A 80 -13.61 11.98 -4.23
CA ILE A 80 -14.71 11.15 -4.74
C ILE A 80 -15.23 10.22 -3.63
N SER A 81 -14.36 9.57 -2.86
CA SER A 81 -14.77 8.73 -1.72
C SER A 81 -15.56 9.54 -0.67
N LYS A 82 -15.04 10.71 -0.29
CA LYS A 82 -15.73 11.60 0.67
C LYS A 82 -17.08 12.12 0.18
N ARG A 83 -17.26 12.27 -1.14
CA ARG A 83 -18.57 12.61 -1.71
C ARG A 83 -19.54 11.44 -1.60
N ASN A 84 -19.09 10.22 -1.82
CA ASN A 84 -19.94 9.02 -1.73
C ASN A 84 -20.37 8.75 -0.27
N GLU A 85 -19.53 9.06 0.71
CA GLU A 85 -19.86 8.94 2.14
C GLU A 85 -20.87 9.99 2.64
N ARG A 86 -20.99 11.14 1.97
CA ARG A 86 -21.97 12.20 2.31
C ARG A 86 -23.34 11.99 1.66
N LEU A 87 -23.43 11.07 0.71
CA LEU A 87 -24.65 10.75 -0.04
C LEU A 87 -25.34 9.49 0.50
N LEU A 88 -24.84 8.93 1.60
CA LEU A 88 -25.42 7.88 2.43
C LEU A 88 -25.81 8.48 3.78
#